data_AF-A0A2R4LVI4-F1
#
_entry.id   AF-A0A2R4LVI4-F1
#
_cell.length_a   1.000
_cell.length_b   1.000
_cell.length_c   1.000
_cell.angle_alpha   90.00
_cell.angle_beta   90.00
_cell.angle_gamma   90.00
#
_symmetry.space_group_name_H-M   'P 1'
#
loop_
_entity.id
_entity.type
_entity.pdbx_description
1 polymer ?
#
loop_
_entity_poly.entity_id
_entity_poly.type
_entity_poly.pdbx_seq_one_letter_code
_entity_poly.pdbx_strand_id
1 'polypeptide(L)'
;MLCQSFEGSEPPGLIRLFSPASSPATSFFFSASGIRPKRKVLWDMPTDRQPHYVDLTQITRTCQDMVYSVDIGLKKPDWLRGRYLLVRYEDLALNPEAKAKEIYKFLDLDIDNKVLTWISQNTNVTSSTSSKYSTSRDSKTTPESWRLNLGFDIVKTVQTLCNDTLALLGYKIVQSEVELRKRLRK
;
A
#
# COMPACT_ATOMS: atom_id res chain seq x y z
N MET A 1 2.28 -1.71 10.39
CA MET A 1 3.00 -0.42 10.37
C MET A 1 4.47 -0.77 10.53
N LEU A 2 5.26 -0.74 9.44
CA LEU A 2 6.69 -1.03 9.50
C LEU A 2 7.44 0.24 9.08
N CYS A 3 8.01 0.93 10.07
CA CYS A 3 9.09 1.88 9.85
C CYS A 3 10.39 1.07 9.82
N GLN A 4 11.15 1.13 8.74
CA GLN A 4 12.56 0.72 8.73
C GLN A 4 13.42 1.94 8.43
N SER A 5 14.31 2.21 9.38
CA SER A 5 15.33 3.25 9.36
C SER A 5 16.35 2.97 8.26
N PHE A 6 16.72 4.01 7.51
CA PHE A 6 17.82 4.00 6.54
C PHE A 6 19.07 4.51 7.24
N GLU A 7 20.09 3.68 7.38
CA GLU A 7 21.46 4.11 7.68
C GLU A 7 22.30 3.98 6.41
N GLY A 8 22.81 5.10 5.92
CA GLY A 8 23.71 5.17 4.78
C GLY A 8 25.17 5.17 5.22
N SER A 9 26.03 4.59 4.37
CA SER A 9 27.45 4.97 4.26
C SER A 9 28.02 4.51 2.92
N GLU A 10 28.32 5.48 2.05
CA GLU A 10 29.39 5.45 1.02
C GLU A 10 30.73 5.82 1.71
N PRO A 11 31.96 5.69 1.12
CA PRO A 11 32.34 6.10 -0.25
C PRO A 11 33.53 5.25 -0.86
N PRO A 12 34.45 5.77 -1.71
CA PRO A 12 34.30 6.12 -3.13
C PRO A 12 35.38 5.46 -4.04
N GLY A 13 35.19 5.59 -5.37
CA GLY A 13 36.30 5.65 -6.34
C GLY A 13 36.32 4.57 -7.42
N LEU A 14 36.14 4.93 -8.69
CA LEU A 14 37.21 5.34 -9.60
C LEU A 14 36.67 5.43 -11.03
N ILE A 15 36.84 6.62 -11.61
CA ILE A 15 36.61 6.91 -13.03
C ILE A 15 37.73 6.26 -13.84
N ARG A 16 37.39 5.50 -14.90
CA ARG A 16 38.31 5.27 -16.02
C ARG A 16 37.58 5.51 -17.34
N LEU A 17 37.91 6.64 -17.97
CA LEU A 17 37.74 6.89 -19.39
C LEU A 17 39.08 6.58 -20.06
N PHE A 18 39.09 5.70 -21.05
CA PHE A 18 40.03 5.77 -22.18
C PHE A 18 39.29 5.32 -23.45
N SER A 19 39.50 6.10 -24.50
CA SER A 19 38.82 6.10 -25.79
C SER A 19 39.60 5.21 -26.81
N PRO A 20 39.43 5.32 -28.14
CA PRO A 20 38.65 4.39 -28.98
C PRO A 20 39.51 3.64 -30.02
N ALA A 21 39.05 2.48 -30.51
CA ALA A 21 39.38 2.02 -31.88
C ALA A 21 38.49 0.85 -32.36
N SER A 22 37.94 1.05 -33.56
CA SER A 22 37.69 0.09 -34.65
C SER A 22 36.74 -1.12 -34.47
N SER A 23 35.56 -0.97 -35.10
CA SER A 23 34.69 -1.93 -35.83
C SER A 23 35.33 -3.23 -36.39
N PRO A 24 34.55 -4.26 -36.86
CA PRO A 24 33.14 -4.20 -37.28
C PRO A 24 32.20 -5.33 -36.79
N ALA A 25 30.92 -4.98 -36.78
CA ALA A 25 29.74 -5.81 -37.06
C ALA A 25 29.84 -7.32 -36.81
N THR A 26 29.30 -7.75 -35.67
CA THR A 26 28.63 -9.04 -35.58
C THR A 26 27.17 -8.77 -35.26
N SER A 27 26.30 -9.08 -36.21
CA SER A 27 24.86 -9.02 -36.06
C SER A 27 24.43 -10.02 -34.99
N PHE A 28 24.32 -9.56 -33.75
CA PHE A 28 23.64 -10.33 -32.71
C PHE A 28 22.14 -10.25 -33.00
N PHE A 29 21.61 -11.34 -33.54
CA PHE A 29 20.19 -11.63 -33.49
C PHE A 29 19.76 -11.63 -32.02
N PHE A 30 19.16 -10.52 -31.55
CA PHE A 30 18.36 -10.56 -30.34
C PHE A 30 17.10 -11.36 -30.67
N SER A 31 17.13 -12.66 -30.37
CA SER A 31 15.91 -13.42 -30.17
C SER A 31 15.13 -12.71 -29.06
N ALA A 32 14.01 -12.08 -29.43
CA ALA A 32 13.06 -11.51 -28.50
C ALA A 32 12.36 -12.64 -27.73
N SER A 33 13.10 -13.28 -26.82
CA SER A 33 12.52 -14.10 -25.77
C SER A 33 11.87 -13.13 -24.79
N GLY A 34 10.56 -12.96 -24.98
CA GLY A 34 9.72 -12.06 -24.22
C GLY A 34 10.00 -12.16 -22.72
N ILE A 35 10.32 -11.01 -22.13
CA ILE A 35 10.32 -10.82 -20.68
C ILE A 35 8.87 -11.07 -20.23
N ARG A 36 8.57 -12.31 -19.84
CA ARG A 36 7.32 -12.65 -19.15
C ARG A 36 7.30 -11.82 -17.86
N PRO A 37 6.31 -10.94 -17.65
CA PRO A 37 6.23 -10.19 -16.41
C PRO A 37 5.97 -11.19 -15.28
N LYS A 38 6.95 -11.40 -14.39
CA LYS A 38 6.87 -12.28 -13.21
C LYS A 38 5.79 -11.87 -12.18
N ARG A 39 4.86 -10.99 -12.52
CA ARG A 39 3.83 -10.46 -11.62
C ARG A 39 2.43 -11.05 -11.83
N LYS A 40 2.23 -11.85 -12.87
CA LYS A 40 0.91 -12.41 -13.23
C LYS A 40 0.63 -13.83 -12.72
N VAL A 41 1.62 -14.52 -12.16
CA VAL A 41 1.48 -15.93 -11.71
C VAL A 41 1.07 -16.04 -10.24
N LEU A 42 0.93 -14.92 -9.51
CA LEU A 42 0.63 -14.97 -8.08
C LEU A 42 -0.86 -15.17 -7.78
N TRP A 43 -1.77 -14.86 -8.71
CA TRP A 43 -3.21 -14.75 -8.39
C TRP A 43 -4.20 -15.32 -9.42
N ASP A 44 -3.75 -15.92 -10.52
CA ASP A 44 -4.64 -16.65 -11.43
C ASP A 44 -4.57 -18.15 -11.11
N MET A 45 -5.48 -18.65 -10.26
CA MET A 45 -5.73 -20.08 -10.12
C MET A 45 -7.25 -20.35 -10.13
N PRO A 46 -7.76 -21.10 -11.12
CA PRO A 46 -9.09 -21.68 -11.02
C PRO A 46 -9.03 -22.90 -10.07
N THR A 47 -10.11 -23.11 -9.32
CA THR A 47 -10.37 -24.17 -8.31
C THR A 47 -9.84 -23.97 -6.89
N ASP A 48 -10.79 -23.77 -5.97
CA ASP A 48 -11.03 -24.31 -4.61
C ASP A 48 -9.87 -24.94 -3.77
N ARG A 49 -8.61 -24.64 -4.07
CA ARG A 49 -7.44 -25.06 -3.30
C ARG A 49 -6.90 -23.88 -2.53
N GLN A 50 -6.81 -24.05 -1.21
CA GLN A 50 -6.18 -23.07 -0.32
C GLN A 50 -4.79 -22.67 -0.88
N PRO A 51 -4.44 -21.38 -0.87
CA PRO A 51 -3.16 -20.93 -1.41
C PRO A 51 -2.03 -21.59 -0.59
N HIS A 52 -1.22 -22.42 -1.25
CA HIS A 52 -0.14 -23.21 -0.66
C HIS A 52 0.95 -22.39 0.07
N TYR A 53 0.84 -21.06 0.11
CA TYR A 53 1.79 -20.12 0.70
C TYR A 53 1.16 -19.17 1.74
N VAL A 54 -0.14 -19.28 2.00
CA VAL A 54 -0.82 -18.37 2.94
C VAL A 54 -0.95 -19.06 4.30
N ASP A 55 -0.07 -18.67 5.24
CA ASP A 55 -0.15 -19.13 6.62
C ASP A 55 -1.35 -18.48 7.33
N LEU A 56 -2.41 -19.28 7.49
CA LEU A 56 -3.64 -18.84 8.14
C LEU A 56 -3.42 -18.43 9.61
N THR A 57 -2.43 -19.04 10.29
CA THR A 57 -2.13 -18.71 11.69
C THR A 57 -1.55 -17.30 11.82
N GLN A 58 -0.72 -16.90 10.86
CA GLN A 58 -0.16 -15.55 10.80
C GLN A 58 -1.27 -14.51 10.53
N ILE A 59 -2.23 -14.83 9.65
CA ILE A 59 -3.38 -13.95 9.38
C ILE A 59 -4.21 -13.77 10.65
N THR A 60 -4.60 -14.87 11.30
CA THR A 60 -5.40 -14.81 12.53
C THR A 60 -4.71 -13.99 13.61
N ARG A 61 -3.41 -14.22 13.84
CA ARG A 61 -2.64 -13.47 14.82
C ARG A 61 -2.61 -11.97 14.50
N THR A 62 -2.37 -11.62 13.24
CA THR A 62 -2.37 -10.22 12.78
C THR A 62 -3.73 -9.56 13.03
N CYS A 63 -4.82 -10.27 12.78
CA CYS A 63 -6.17 -9.76 12.98
C CYS A 63 -6.51 -9.57 14.47
N GLN A 64 -6.04 -10.47 15.34
CA GLN A 64 -6.14 -10.33 16.79
C GLN A 64 -5.32 -9.14 17.31
N ASP A 65 -4.08 -8.99 16.84
CA ASP A 65 -3.20 -7.86 17.20
C ASP A 65 -3.83 -6.52 16.78
N MET A 66 -4.47 -6.47 15.61
CA MET A 66 -5.23 -5.31 15.15
C MET A 66 -6.42 -5.00 16.06
N VAL A 67 -7.24 -6.01 16.40
CA VAL A 67 -8.39 -5.83 17.30
C VAL A 67 -7.93 -5.26 18.64
N TYR A 68 -6.91 -5.86 19.25
CA TYR A 68 -6.36 -5.40 20.52
C TYR A 68 -5.87 -3.94 20.45
N SER A 69 -5.10 -3.61 19.41
CA SER A 69 -4.56 -2.25 19.23
C SER A 69 -5.65 -1.21 19.01
N VAL A 70 -6.65 -1.53 18.18
CA VAL A 70 -7.76 -0.63 17.86
C VAL A 70 -8.69 -0.48 19.05
N ASP A 71 -9.02 -1.57 19.76
CA ASP A 71 -9.88 -1.55 20.94
C ASP A 71 -9.32 -0.63 22.04
N ILE A 72 -8.01 -0.73 22.32
CA ILE A 72 -7.34 0.17 23.28
C ILE A 72 -7.38 1.62 22.78
N GLY A 73 -7.10 1.83 21.49
CA GLY A 73 -7.14 3.15 20.86
C GLY A 73 -8.52 3.80 20.91
N LEU A 74 -9.60 3.01 20.80
CA LEU A 74 -10.99 3.46 20.87
C LEU A 74 -11.47 3.70 22.30
N LYS A 75 -11.11 2.82 23.24
CA LYS A 75 -11.44 2.95 24.67
C LYS A 75 -10.79 4.18 25.31
N LYS A 76 -9.65 4.63 24.78
CA LYS A 76 -8.92 5.84 25.24
C LYS A 76 -8.79 5.85 26.77
N PRO A 77 -8.08 4.87 27.36
CA PRO A 77 -7.78 4.87 28.79
C PRO A 77 -7.10 6.18 29.19
N ASP A 78 -7.11 6.55 30.47
CA ASP A 78 -6.64 7.88 30.91
C ASP A 78 -5.21 8.19 30.46
N TRP A 79 -4.34 7.19 30.43
CA TRP A 79 -2.99 7.34 29.90
C TRP A 79 -2.95 7.50 28.37
N LEU A 80 -3.94 7.10 27.58
CA LEU A 80 -3.88 7.26 26.12
C LEU A 80 -4.67 8.48 25.63
N ARG A 81 -5.55 9.04 26.48
CA ARG A 81 -6.41 10.17 26.16
C ARG A 81 -5.60 11.38 25.70
N GLY A 82 -5.93 11.91 24.53
CA GLY A 82 -5.24 13.06 23.92
C GLY A 82 -3.84 12.75 23.37
N ARG A 83 -3.34 11.51 23.52
CA ARG A 83 -2.00 11.10 23.06
C ARG A 83 -2.03 10.14 21.86
N TYR A 84 -3.22 9.71 21.46
CA TYR A 84 -3.43 8.80 20.34
C TYR A 84 -4.49 9.30 19.37
N LEU A 85 -4.14 9.24 18.07
CA LEU A 85 -5.03 9.52 16.97
C LEU A 85 -5.08 8.29 16.04
N LEU A 86 -6.27 7.68 15.92
CA LEU A 86 -6.51 6.60 14.99
C LEU A 86 -6.78 7.16 13.59
N VAL A 87 -5.86 6.93 12.65
CA VAL A 87 -6.01 7.36 11.25
C VAL A 87 -6.06 6.15 10.33
N ARG A 88 -7.18 5.99 9.60
CA ARG A 88 -7.30 4.96 8.57
C ARG A 88 -6.64 5.40 7.27
N TYR A 89 -5.89 4.49 6.65
CA TYR A 89 -5.16 4.76 5.43
C TYR A 89 -6.08 5.23 4.29
N GLU A 90 -7.26 4.62 4.16
CA GLU A 90 -8.21 4.93 3.10
C GLU A 90 -8.78 6.34 3.24
N ASP A 91 -9.03 6.79 4.46
CA ASP A 91 -9.59 8.13 4.68
C ASP A 91 -8.52 9.21 4.44
N LEU A 92 -7.27 8.93 4.83
CA LEU A 92 -6.11 9.75 4.51
C LEU A 92 -5.87 9.84 3.01
N ALA A 93 -5.98 8.71 2.32
CA ALA A 93 -5.75 8.64 0.88
C ALA A 93 -6.89 9.27 0.05
N LEU A 94 -8.13 9.23 0.54
CA LEU A 94 -9.27 9.88 -0.11
C LEU A 94 -9.27 11.40 0.08
N ASN A 95 -8.92 11.87 1.28
CA ASN A 95 -9.00 13.28 1.66
C ASN A 95 -7.69 13.75 2.36
N PRO A 96 -6.56 13.78 1.63
CA PRO A 96 -5.25 13.99 2.24
C PRO A 96 -5.09 15.36 2.89
N GLU A 97 -5.60 16.43 2.27
CA GLU A 97 -5.55 17.78 2.85
C GLU A 97 -6.36 17.90 4.14
N ALA A 98 -7.58 17.35 4.17
CA ALA A 98 -8.45 17.40 5.33
C ALA A 98 -7.87 16.58 6.49
N LYS A 99 -7.34 15.39 6.20
CA LYS A 99 -6.71 14.53 7.21
C LYS A 99 -5.38 15.08 7.71
N ALA A 100 -4.60 15.77 6.87
CA ALA A 100 -3.42 16.50 7.32
C ALA A 100 -3.78 17.60 8.32
N LYS A 101 -4.82 18.41 8.04
CA LYS A 101 -5.31 19.43 8.99
C LYS A 101 -5.74 18.82 10.33
N GLU A 102 -6.42 17.69 10.31
CA GLU A 102 -6.82 16.95 11.52
C GLU A 102 -5.61 16.50 12.34
N ILE A 103 -4.58 15.96 11.68
CA ILE A 103 -3.33 15.53 12.34
C ILE A 103 -2.58 16.72 12.94
N TYR A 104 -2.43 17.82 12.19
CA TYR A 104 -1.76 19.03 12.69
C TYR A 104 -2.47 19.62 13.90
N LYS A 105 -3.81 19.71 13.84
CA LYS A 105 -4.64 20.14 14.98
C LYS A 105 -4.47 19.22 16.19
N PHE A 106 -4.40 17.91 15.99
CA PHE A 106 -4.18 16.96 17.08
C PHE A 106 -2.81 17.14 17.75
N LEU A 107 -1.79 17.54 16.99
CA LEU A 107 -0.45 17.84 17.49
C LEU A 107 -0.31 19.26 18.06
N ASP A 108 -1.38 20.06 18.05
CA ASP A 108 -1.36 21.48 18.42
C ASP A 108 -0.36 22.31 17.59
N LEU A 109 -0.31 22.01 16.28
CA LEU A 109 0.55 22.68 15.31
C LEU A 109 -0.28 23.42 14.26
N ASP A 110 0.19 24.60 13.89
CA ASP A 110 -0.35 25.33 12.73
C ASP A 110 0.18 24.74 11.43
N ILE A 111 -0.72 24.52 10.48
CA ILE A 111 -0.37 24.00 9.16
C ILE A 111 -0.10 25.14 8.17
N ASP A 112 1.09 25.13 7.57
CA ASP A 112 1.44 26.08 6.51
C ASP A 112 0.74 25.72 5.19
N ASN A 113 0.26 26.73 4.47
CA ASN A 113 -0.32 26.58 3.12
C ASN A 113 0.63 25.90 2.13
N LYS A 114 1.96 26.03 2.31
CA LYS A 114 2.97 25.32 1.51
C LYS A 114 2.86 23.81 1.67
N VAL A 115 2.56 23.32 2.88
CA VAL A 115 2.36 21.89 3.15
C VAL A 115 1.12 21.39 2.42
N LEU A 116 0.00 22.12 2.52
CA LEU A 116 -1.24 21.77 1.83
C LEU A 116 -1.06 21.74 0.30
N THR A 117 -0.33 22.72 -0.23
CA THR A 117 -0.01 22.79 -1.65
C THR A 117 0.85 21.60 -2.09
N TRP A 118 1.88 21.27 -1.32
CA TRP A 118 2.74 20.11 -1.58
C TRP A 118 1.96 18.80 -1.53
N ILE A 119 1.06 18.63 -0.55
CA ILE A 119 0.17 17.47 -0.44
C ILE A 119 -0.65 17.35 -1.73
N SER A 120 -1.38 18.41 -2.09
CA SER A 120 -2.26 18.41 -3.26
C SER A 120 -1.52 18.04 -4.55
N GLN A 121 -0.30 18.58 -4.72
CA GLN A 121 0.56 18.32 -5.88
C GLN A 121 1.12 16.89 -5.93
N ASN A 122 1.30 16.23 -4.79
CA ASN A 122 1.87 14.87 -4.74
C ASN A 122 0.80 13.78 -4.65
N THR A 123 -0.44 14.10 -4.29
CA THR A 123 -1.51 13.10 -4.08
C THR A 123 -2.54 13.00 -5.21
N ASN A 124 -2.51 13.93 -6.17
CA ASN A 124 -3.46 14.01 -7.29
C ASN A 124 -2.82 13.71 -8.66
N VAL A 125 -1.65 13.06 -8.70
CA VAL A 125 -0.93 12.91 -9.96
C VAL A 125 -1.45 11.73 -10.77
N THR A 126 -1.92 12.06 -11.97
CA THR A 126 -2.51 11.16 -12.97
C THR A 126 -1.48 10.65 -13.99
N SER A 127 -0.23 11.12 -13.94
CA SER A 127 0.78 10.79 -14.96
C SER A 127 1.40 9.40 -14.74
N SER A 128 1.45 8.63 -15.83
CA SER A 128 1.93 7.24 -15.91
C SER A 128 3.45 7.09 -15.80
N THR A 129 4.20 8.19 -15.68
CA THR A 129 5.67 8.25 -15.64
C THR A 129 6.25 8.36 -14.22
N SER A 130 5.44 8.15 -13.18
CA SER A 130 5.94 8.08 -11.80
C SER A 130 6.89 6.88 -11.64
N SER A 131 8.17 7.14 -11.37
CA SER A 131 9.14 6.11 -11.00
C SER A 131 8.70 5.32 -9.75
N LYS A 132 9.30 4.15 -9.50
CA LYS A 132 8.99 3.33 -8.30
C LYS A 132 9.21 4.11 -6.99
N TYR A 133 10.11 5.09 -7.00
CA TYR A 133 10.47 5.92 -5.85
C TYR A 133 9.89 7.35 -5.93
N SER A 134 8.95 7.60 -6.84
CA SER A 134 8.25 8.88 -6.92
C SER A 134 7.49 9.16 -5.63
N THR A 135 7.60 10.40 -5.13
CA THR A 135 6.79 10.93 -4.02
C THR A 135 5.37 11.29 -4.45
N SER A 136 5.11 11.23 -5.76
CA SER A 136 3.87 11.68 -6.38
C SER A 136 3.09 10.51 -6.97
N ARG A 137 1.82 10.35 -6.54
CA ARG A 137 0.90 9.25 -6.93
C ARG A 137 -0.56 9.68 -6.86
N ASP A 138 -1.45 8.94 -7.54
CA ASP A 138 -2.89 9.01 -7.29
C ASP A 138 -3.22 8.26 -5.99
N SER A 139 -3.44 9.05 -4.94
CA SER A 139 -3.81 8.56 -3.62
C SER A 139 -5.19 7.92 -3.59
N LYS A 140 -6.12 8.27 -4.48
CA LYS A 140 -7.53 7.83 -4.40
C LYS A 140 -7.76 6.43 -4.95
N THR A 141 -6.90 5.96 -5.86
CA THR A 141 -7.05 4.66 -6.53
C THR A 141 -6.23 3.56 -5.89
N THR A 142 -5.14 3.91 -5.21
CA THR A 142 -4.21 2.96 -4.57
C THR A 142 -4.86 2.09 -3.47
N PRO A 143 -5.69 2.61 -2.55
CA PRO A 143 -6.23 1.84 -1.42
C PRO A 143 -7.19 0.73 -1.83
N GLU A 144 -7.84 0.86 -3.00
CA GLU A 144 -8.82 -0.12 -3.50
C GLU A 144 -8.18 -1.16 -4.44
N SER A 145 -6.89 -1.02 -4.76
CA SER A 145 -6.19 -1.88 -5.74
C SER A 145 -6.18 -3.37 -5.38
N TRP A 146 -6.21 -3.72 -4.09
CA TRP A 146 -6.26 -5.11 -3.65
C TRP A 146 -7.51 -5.85 -4.15
N ARG A 147 -8.63 -5.15 -4.35
CA ARG A 147 -9.89 -5.72 -4.86
C ARG A 147 -9.77 -6.26 -6.28
N LEU A 148 -8.83 -5.72 -7.06
CA LEU A 148 -8.59 -6.13 -8.44
C LEU A 148 -7.57 -7.27 -8.54
N ASN A 149 -6.71 -7.42 -7.53
CA ASN A 149 -5.57 -8.32 -7.56
C ASN A 149 -5.76 -9.59 -6.72
N LEU A 150 -6.65 -9.58 -5.71
CA LEU A 150 -6.90 -10.74 -4.86
C LEU A 150 -8.08 -11.56 -5.37
N GLY A 151 -7.93 -12.89 -5.34
CA GLY A 151 -9.02 -13.84 -5.59
C GLY A 151 -10.11 -13.77 -4.52
N PHE A 152 -11.35 -14.00 -4.92
CA PHE A 152 -12.50 -13.92 -4.01
C PHE A 152 -12.48 -15.00 -2.91
N ASP A 153 -11.87 -16.16 -3.18
CA ASP A 153 -11.62 -17.25 -2.24
C ASP A 153 -10.72 -16.81 -1.06
N ILE A 154 -9.64 -16.07 -1.36
CA ILE A 154 -8.74 -15.50 -0.35
C ILE A 154 -9.50 -14.45 0.47
N VAL A 155 -10.26 -13.58 -0.19
CA VAL A 155 -11.06 -12.56 0.49
C VAL A 155 -12.07 -13.21 1.43
N LYS A 156 -12.77 -14.26 1.00
CA LYS A 156 -13.71 -15.01 1.84
C LYS A 156 -13.02 -15.63 3.06
N THR A 157 -11.82 -16.18 2.88
CA THR A 157 -11.03 -16.75 3.98
C THR A 157 -10.64 -15.68 5.00
N VAL A 158 -10.13 -14.53 4.55
CA VAL A 158 -9.76 -13.41 5.42
C VAL A 158 -10.99 -12.83 6.14
N GLN A 159 -12.11 -12.65 5.43
CA GLN A 159 -13.37 -12.18 6.05
C GLN A 159 -13.84 -13.12 7.15
N THR A 160 -13.62 -14.43 7.00
CA THR A 160 -13.98 -15.43 8.00
C THR A 160 -13.06 -15.35 9.22
N LEU A 161 -11.74 -15.27 9.01
CA LEU A 161 -10.75 -15.23 10.09
C LEU A 161 -10.72 -13.90 10.85
N CYS A 162 -11.02 -12.81 10.17
CA CYS A 162 -10.84 -11.44 10.66
C CYS A 162 -12.16 -10.67 10.77
N ASN A 163 -13.28 -11.38 10.92
CA ASN A 163 -14.62 -10.80 10.97
C ASN A 163 -14.71 -9.69 12.03
N ASP A 164 -14.22 -9.95 13.25
CA ASP A 164 -14.24 -9.00 14.36
C ASP A 164 -13.43 -7.74 14.05
N THR A 165 -12.24 -7.91 13.45
CA THR A 165 -11.37 -6.81 13.03
C THR A 165 -12.06 -5.95 11.98
N LEU A 166 -12.69 -6.57 10.98
CA LEU A 166 -13.39 -5.87 9.90
C LEU A 166 -14.59 -5.10 10.43
N ALA A 167 -15.38 -5.71 11.31
CA ALA A 167 -16.53 -5.07 11.96
C ALA A 167 -16.09 -3.87 12.82
N LEU A 168 -15.05 -4.04 13.64
CA LEU A 168 -14.53 -2.99 14.52
C LEU A 168 -14.02 -1.76 13.75
N LEU A 169 -13.38 -1.98 12.60
CA LEU A 169 -12.87 -0.92 11.74
C LEU A 169 -13.90 -0.36 10.74
N GLY A 170 -15.11 -0.93 10.72
CA GLY A 170 -16.21 -0.50 9.85
C GLY A 170 -16.06 -0.90 8.38
N TYR A 171 -15.36 -2.00 8.08
CA TYR A 171 -15.27 -2.56 6.74
C TYR A 171 -16.50 -3.40 6.41
N LYS A 172 -17.01 -3.25 5.17
CA LYS A 172 -18.15 -4.02 4.67
C LYS A 172 -17.70 -5.39 4.16
N ILE A 173 -18.38 -6.44 4.61
CA ILE A 173 -18.19 -7.80 4.13
C ILE A 173 -18.80 -7.91 2.72
N VAL A 174 -18.02 -8.45 1.80
CA VAL A 174 -18.39 -8.68 0.41
C VAL A 174 -18.89 -10.11 0.24
N GLN A 175 -20.03 -10.28 -0.44
CA GLN A 175 -20.71 -11.57 -0.59
C GLN A 175 -20.48 -12.22 -1.96
N SER A 176 -20.02 -11.46 -2.96
CA SER A 176 -19.78 -11.99 -4.32
C SER A 176 -18.57 -11.35 -4.98
N GLU A 177 -17.99 -12.03 -5.97
CA GLU A 177 -16.90 -11.44 -6.76
C GLU A 177 -17.37 -10.17 -7.50
N VAL A 178 -18.60 -10.14 -8.00
CA VAL A 178 -19.17 -8.94 -8.64
C VAL A 178 -19.17 -7.75 -7.69
N GLU A 179 -19.55 -7.97 -6.43
CA GLU A 179 -19.51 -6.94 -5.39
C GLU A 179 -18.08 -6.54 -5.01
N LEU A 180 -17.12 -7.48 -5.01
CA LEU A 180 -15.71 -7.19 -4.76
C LEU A 180 -15.15 -6.21 -5.80
N ARG A 181 -15.43 -6.48 -7.08
CA ARG A 181 -14.97 -5.66 -8.21
C ARG A 181 -15.70 -4.33 -8.31
N LYS A 182 -16.93 -4.25 -7.80
CA LYS A 182 -17.69 -3.00 -7.77
C LYS A 182 -17.05 -2.04 -6.76
N ARG A 183 -16.86 -0.79 -7.18
CA ARG A 183 -16.48 0.28 -6.25
C ARG A 183 -17.62 0.49 -5.26
N LEU A 184 -17.40 0.10 -4.00
CA LEU A 184 -18.34 0.42 -2.93
C LEU A 184 -18.25 1.92 -2.71
N ARG A 185 -19.33 2.66 -3.03
CA ARG A 185 -19.49 4.02 -2.53
C ARG A 185 -19.58 3.91 -1.00
N LYS A 186 -18.62 4.53 -0.31
CA LYS A 186 -18.65 4.68 1.15
C LYS A 186 -19.87 5.50 1.52
#